data_AF-A0A5C8RVK6-F1
#
_entry.id   AF-A0A5C8RVK6-F1
#
_cell.length_a   1.000
_cell.length_b   1.000
_cell.length_c   1.000
_cell.angle_alpha   90.00
_cell.angle_beta   90.00
_cell.angle_gamma   90.00
#
_symmetry.space_group_name_H-M   'P 1'
#
loop_
_entity.id
_entity.type
_entity.pdbx_description
1 polymer ?
#
loop_
_entity_poly.entity_id
_entity_poly.type
_entity_poly.pdbx_seq_one_letter_code
_entity_poly.pdbx_strand_id
1 'polypeptide(L)'
;MRPPLPASLFAVGPTVRLLRAEIEAATGSRFGALGLASAAVVWGDGAAARMLRLAGRPVLVVAPGPLLSPYDQAATGFSSLTLTFAGAPVGGREAPGVHHFDPWTRAPIDREDCAERVAWLRARFSENARRAVYVGISRWKRPALDAFAVGPAGAPIHTMTTADAVAAAKRHDGQVLAWATRAPEALESACAAAGLPLARVEDGFLRSVGLGASLQPGASIVVDDRGIYYDPRRESRLSRILAEAEFPHALVARAKALRETIVARRLSKYNVGLAVAAGDWPAGRRIVLVPGQVEDDASVRYGSPNVRSNRALLQAARARNPDAFLLYKPHPDVEAGFRPGAIPEAEAMALADRIVSGLSIVDLLDRVHHVETMTSLAGFEALIRGLSVATHGRPFYAGWGLTEDLAPGTDRGRTLALDELVAGALILYPRYLDPVAMKPCGPEQLLDRLSAARAAAPPSALALGRLGGALMRTRYRLLNPIVRALRARRGVASGGASNPDKPGHG
;
A
#
# COMPACT_ATOMS: atom_id res chain seq x y z
N MET A 1 -3.65 54.10 -10.92
CA MET A 1 -3.64 52.89 -11.78
C MET A 1 -2.80 51.83 -11.10
N ARG A 2 -3.32 50.61 -10.88
CA ARG A 2 -2.56 49.52 -10.23
C ARG A 2 -1.46 49.05 -11.20
N PRO A 3 -0.22 48.80 -10.75
CA PRO A 3 0.79 48.23 -11.63
C PRO A 3 0.34 46.82 -12.04
N PRO A 4 0.32 46.48 -13.34
CA PRO A 4 0.05 45.12 -13.77
C PRO A 4 1.10 44.18 -13.19
N LEU A 5 0.70 42.95 -12.86
CA LEU A 5 1.64 41.96 -12.40
C LEU A 5 2.65 41.65 -13.53
N PRO A 6 3.97 41.64 -13.27
CA PRO A 6 4.94 41.32 -14.30
C PRO A 6 4.75 39.92 -14.86
N ALA A 7 4.96 39.75 -16.17
CA ALA A 7 4.88 38.44 -16.82
C ALA A 7 5.97 37.45 -16.35
N SER A 8 7.06 37.97 -15.78
CA SER A 8 8.22 37.19 -15.30
C SER A 8 8.39 37.29 -13.79
N LEU A 9 8.59 36.15 -13.14
CA LEU A 9 8.81 35.98 -11.71
C LEU A 9 10.20 35.40 -11.42
N PHE A 10 10.78 35.77 -10.29
CA PHE A 10 12.01 35.16 -9.77
C PHE A 10 11.82 34.69 -8.32
N ALA A 11 12.15 33.43 -8.05
CA ALA A 11 11.92 32.79 -6.75
C ALA A 11 13.01 33.14 -5.73
N VAL A 12 12.62 33.71 -4.59
CA VAL A 12 13.52 33.99 -3.47
C VAL A 12 13.32 32.95 -2.38
N GLY A 13 14.28 32.02 -2.28
CA GLY A 13 14.31 30.97 -1.26
C GLY A 13 13.67 29.63 -1.69
N PRO A 14 13.89 28.57 -0.89
CA PRO A 14 13.47 27.21 -1.23
C PRO A 14 11.96 27.02 -1.25
N THR A 15 11.21 27.64 -0.32
CA THR A 15 9.75 27.52 -0.24
C THR A 15 9.07 27.97 -1.53
N VAL A 16 9.41 29.16 -2.03
CA VAL A 16 8.87 29.69 -3.28
C VAL A 16 9.26 28.81 -4.48
N ARG A 17 10.47 28.24 -4.48
CA ARG A 17 10.88 27.30 -5.53
C ARG A 17 10.04 26.03 -5.56
N LEU A 18 9.64 25.53 -4.39
CA LEU A 18 8.79 24.35 -4.30
C LEU A 18 7.33 24.62 -4.69
N LEU A 19 6.86 25.86 -4.50
CA LEU A 19 5.49 26.31 -4.80
C LEU A 19 5.33 26.99 -6.17
N ARG A 20 6.31 26.82 -7.09
CA ARG A 20 6.31 27.54 -8.37
C ARG A 20 5.04 27.28 -9.17
N ALA A 21 4.62 26.02 -9.30
CA ALA A 21 3.46 25.65 -10.10
C ALA A 21 2.18 26.32 -9.61
N GLU A 22 1.93 26.33 -8.29
CA GLU A 22 0.76 27.01 -7.71
C GLU A 22 0.83 28.52 -7.91
N ILE A 23 2.01 29.12 -7.73
CA ILE A 23 2.19 30.56 -7.90
C ILE A 23 1.97 30.96 -9.37
N GLU A 24 2.51 30.21 -10.33
CA GLU A 24 2.28 30.43 -11.76
C GLU A 24 0.80 30.28 -12.11
N ALA A 25 0.13 29.25 -11.59
CA ALA A 25 -1.30 29.05 -11.81
C ALA A 25 -2.16 30.18 -11.21
N ALA A 26 -1.79 30.70 -10.04
CA ALA A 26 -2.49 31.78 -9.36
C ALA A 26 -2.28 33.16 -10.02
N THR A 27 -1.13 33.36 -10.67
CA THR A 27 -0.73 34.66 -11.20
C THR A 27 -0.89 34.79 -12.71
N GLY A 28 -0.84 33.69 -13.45
CA GLY A 28 -0.67 33.68 -14.91
C GLY A 28 0.74 34.06 -15.39
N SER A 29 1.64 34.43 -14.46
CA SER A 29 3.04 34.76 -14.76
C SER A 29 3.92 33.50 -14.73
N ARG A 30 5.12 33.56 -15.30
CA ARG A 30 6.08 32.43 -15.33
C ARG A 30 7.36 32.73 -14.58
N PHE A 31 7.93 31.73 -13.90
CA PHE A 31 9.27 31.85 -13.34
C PHE A 31 10.33 31.80 -14.44
N GLY A 32 11.27 32.74 -14.41
CA GLY A 32 12.35 32.86 -15.39
C GLY A 32 13.68 33.28 -14.79
N ALA A 33 14.63 33.59 -15.67
CA ALA A 33 15.89 34.21 -15.27
C ALA A 33 15.65 35.61 -14.67
N LEU A 34 16.59 36.07 -13.85
CA LEU A 34 16.53 37.37 -13.20
C LEU A 34 16.64 38.48 -14.26
N GLY A 35 15.55 39.21 -14.50
CA GLY A 35 15.50 40.39 -15.36
C GLY A 35 15.21 41.66 -14.56
N LEU A 36 15.42 42.83 -15.18
CA LEU A 36 15.12 44.13 -14.56
C LEU A 36 13.61 44.32 -14.31
N ALA A 37 12.76 43.75 -15.16
CA ALA A 37 11.30 43.81 -15.04
C ALA A 37 10.67 42.63 -14.26
N SER A 38 11.46 41.66 -13.79
CA SER A 38 10.94 40.50 -13.06
C SER A 38 10.54 40.87 -11.64
N ALA A 39 9.36 40.41 -11.18
CA ALA A 39 9.00 40.54 -9.76
C ALA A 39 9.72 39.47 -8.93
N ALA A 40 10.29 39.89 -7.80
CA ALA A 40 10.84 38.97 -6.81
C ALA A 40 9.69 38.37 -5.99
N VAL A 41 9.63 37.04 -5.94
CA VAL A 41 8.61 36.31 -5.20
C VAL A 41 9.21 35.82 -3.88
N VAL A 42 8.61 36.24 -2.76
CA VAL A 42 9.10 35.95 -1.40
C VAL A 42 8.04 35.22 -0.59
N TRP A 43 8.48 34.35 0.32
CA TRP A 43 7.60 33.71 1.29
C TRP A 43 7.45 34.57 2.55
N GLY A 44 6.24 35.06 2.80
CA GLY A 44 5.91 35.99 3.88
C GLY A 44 6.48 37.41 3.70
N ASP A 45 5.93 38.37 4.43
CA ASP A 45 6.36 39.78 4.38
C ASP A 45 7.50 40.06 5.39
N GLY A 46 8.64 39.40 5.18
CA GLY A 46 9.77 39.40 6.11
C GLY A 46 10.90 40.40 5.77
N ALA A 47 12.07 40.16 6.36
CA ALA A 47 13.29 40.95 6.09
C ALA A 47 13.69 40.95 4.61
N ALA A 48 13.60 39.80 3.93
CA ALA A 48 13.89 39.69 2.50
C ALA A 48 12.99 40.59 1.64
N ALA A 49 11.69 40.62 1.92
CA ALA A 49 10.73 41.49 1.24
C ALA A 49 11.09 42.97 1.40
N ARG A 50 11.43 43.39 2.63
CA ARG A 50 11.84 44.77 2.94
C ARG A 50 13.12 45.18 2.20
N MET A 51 14.15 44.34 2.22
CA MET A 51 15.41 44.63 1.51
C MET A 51 15.21 44.77 0.00
N LEU A 52 14.38 43.90 -0.60
CA LEU A 52 14.08 43.97 -2.04
C LEU A 52 13.32 45.25 -2.40
N ARG A 53 12.35 45.66 -1.57
CA ARG A 53 11.63 46.93 -1.76
C ARG A 53 12.58 48.14 -1.62
N LEU A 54 13.49 48.14 -0.66
CA LEU A 54 14.53 49.18 -0.51
C LEU A 54 15.45 49.25 -1.73
N ALA A 55 15.73 48.11 -2.36
CA ALA A 55 16.47 48.03 -3.62
C ALA A 55 15.62 48.37 -4.87
N GLY A 56 14.41 48.92 -4.70
CA GLY A 56 13.52 49.32 -5.79
C GLY A 56 12.94 48.15 -6.60
N ARG A 57 12.98 46.92 -6.08
CA ARG A 57 12.47 45.74 -6.79
C ARG A 57 10.97 45.53 -6.55
N PRO A 58 10.18 45.21 -7.59
CA PRO A 58 8.81 44.77 -7.40
C PRO A 58 8.77 43.45 -6.63
N VAL A 59 7.93 43.36 -5.60
CA VAL A 59 7.83 42.18 -4.73
C VAL A 59 6.41 41.61 -4.73
N LEU A 60 6.31 40.33 -5.08
CA LEU A 60 5.14 39.49 -4.86
C LEU A 60 5.34 38.71 -3.55
N VAL A 61 4.49 38.96 -2.56
CA VAL A 61 4.49 38.23 -1.30
C VAL A 61 3.53 37.06 -1.40
N VAL A 62 4.01 35.87 -1.07
CA VAL A 62 3.22 34.63 -0.99
C VAL A 62 3.22 34.16 0.46
N ALA A 63 2.05 33.82 0.99
CA ALA A 63 1.90 33.30 2.34
C ALA A 63 0.88 32.14 2.37
N PRO A 64 0.83 31.34 3.45
CA PRO A 64 -0.26 30.38 3.64
C PRO A 64 -1.62 31.08 3.56
N GLY A 65 -2.59 30.42 2.94
CA GLY A 65 -3.98 30.87 2.92
C GLY A 65 -4.75 30.50 4.19
N PRO A 66 -6.03 30.89 4.28
CA PRO A 66 -6.86 30.67 5.46
C PRO A 66 -7.30 29.20 5.62
N LEU A 67 -7.29 28.41 4.54
CA LEU A 67 -7.75 27.03 4.54
C LEU A 67 -6.57 26.08 4.34
N LEU A 68 -6.08 25.51 5.44
CA LEU A 68 -4.89 24.66 5.46
C LEU A 68 -5.21 23.24 5.92
N SER A 69 -4.56 22.27 5.30
CA SER A 69 -4.51 20.90 5.80
C SER A 69 -3.41 20.76 6.87
N PRO A 70 -3.59 19.88 7.89
CA PRO A 70 -2.51 19.54 8.83
C PRO A 70 -1.25 18.95 8.18
N TYR A 71 -1.35 18.52 6.92
CA TYR A 71 -0.26 17.94 6.14
C TYR A 71 0.40 18.93 5.17
N ASP A 72 -0.01 20.19 5.16
CA ASP A 72 0.52 21.20 4.23
C ASP A 72 1.94 21.61 4.59
N GLN A 73 2.84 21.47 3.63
CA GLN A 73 4.23 21.87 3.72
C GLN A 73 4.69 22.36 2.35
N ALA A 74 5.75 23.15 2.29
CA ALA A 74 6.29 23.64 1.02
C ALA A 74 6.59 22.51 0.03
N ALA A 75 7.10 21.38 0.51
CA ALA A 75 7.45 20.23 -0.32
C ALA A 75 6.24 19.46 -0.86
N THR A 76 5.12 19.45 -0.12
CA THR A 76 3.89 18.69 -0.44
C THR A 76 2.76 19.58 -0.93
N GLY A 77 2.99 20.89 -1.05
CA GLY A 77 2.00 21.89 -1.43
C GLY A 77 1.12 22.36 -0.27
N PHE A 78 0.52 23.54 -0.45
CA PHE A 78 -0.47 24.12 0.45
C PHE A 78 -1.86 24.04 -0.17
N SER A 79 -2.88 23.79 0.65
CA SER A 79 -4.28 23.73 0.21
C SER A 79 -4.82 25.13 -0.14
N SER A 80 -4.25 26.19 0.45
CA SER A 80 -4.49 27.56 0.00
C SER A 80 -3.29 28.47 0.19
N LEU A 81 -3.19 29.50 -0.64
CA LEU A 81 -2.17 30.54 -0.60
C LEU A 81 -2.79 31.93 -0.67
N THR A 82 -2.16 32.89 0.01
CA THR A 82 -2.46 34.33 -0.10
C THR A 82 -1.35 35.01 -0.89
N LEU A 83 -1.71 35.75 -1.93
CA LEU A 83 -0.78 36.46 -2.82
C LEU A 83 -1.06 37.96 -2.82
N THR A 84 -0.03 38.76 -2.54
CA THR A 84 -0.10 40.23 -2.51
C THR A 84 1.05 40.85 -3.30
N PHE A 85 0.74 41.74 -4.24
CA PHE A 85 1.71 42.47 -5.04
C PHE A 85 1.51 43.98 -4.86
N ALA A 86 2.59 44.71 -4.54
CA ALA A 86 2.53 46.15 -4.25
C ALA A 86 1.45 46.54 -3.21
N GLY A 87 1.24 45.69 -2.20
CA GLY A 87 0.25 45.92 -1.14
C GLY A 87 -1.20 45.59 -1.53
N ALA A 88 -1.46 45.13 -2.76
CA ALA A 88 -2.79 44.74 -3.22
C ALA A 88 -2.89 43.22 -3.44
N PRO A 89 -4.05 42.61 -3.14
CA PRO A 89 -4.30 41.19 -3.42
C PRO A 89 -4.20 40.88 -4.92
N VAL A 90 -3.62 39.73 -5.25
CA VAL A 90 -3.46 39.26 -6.64
C VAL A 90 -4.49 38.16 -6.94
N GLY A 91 -5.44 38.45 -7.83
CA GLY A 91 -6.45 37.47 -8.24
C GLY A 91 -7.32 36.98 -7.08
N GLY A 92 -7.68 35.69 -7.11
CA GLY A 92 -8.58 35.06 -6.15
C GLY A 92 -10.04 35.15 -6.62
N ARG A 93 -10.63 33.99 -6.92
CA ARG A 93 -12.00 33.91 -7.48
C ARG A 93 -13.07 34.29 -6.46
N GLU A 94 -12.90 33.81 -5.22
CA GLU A 94 -13.92 33.94 -4.16
C GLU A 94 -13.55 34.96 -3.09
N ALA A 95 -12.25 35.08 -2.79
CA ALA A 95 -11.73 36.08 -1.87
C ALA A 95 -10.47 36.74 -2.47
N PRO A 96 -10.35 38.08 -2.42
CA PRO A 96 -9.22 38.78 -3.03
C PRO A 96 -7.87 38.26 -2.52
N GLY A 97 -7.03 37.81 -3.45
CA GLY A 97 -5.67 37.34 -3.17
C GLY A 97 -5.59 35.92 -2.64
N VAL A 98 -6.72 35.23 -2.40
CA VAL A 98 -6.75 33.87 -1.87
C VAL A 98 -6.98 32.88 -3.01
N HIS A 99 -6.11 31.89 -3.10
CA HIS A 99 -6.15 30.82 -4.09
C HIS A 99 -6.23 29.46 -3.39
N HIS A 100 -7.07 28.57 -3.90
CA HIS A 100 -7.28 27.24 -3.36
C HIS A 100 -6.75 26.18 -4.33
N PHE A 101 -6.16 25.13 -3.77
CA PHE A 101 -5.53 24.06 -4.51
C PHE A 101 -5.96 22.72 -3.96
N ASP A 102 -6.06 21.73 -4.85
CA ASP A 102 -6.29 20.35 -4.47
C ASP A 102 -5.10 19.86 -3.63
N PRO A 103 -5.33 19.34 -2.40
CA PRO A 103 -4.24 18.95 -1.51
C PRO A 103 -3.31 17.87 -2.05
N TRP A 104 -3.73 17.10 -3.05
CA TRP A 104 -2.97 15.99 -3.63
C TRP A 104 -2.40 16.32 -5.02
N THR A 105 -3.17 16.95 -5.90
CA THR A 105 -2.75 17.26 -7.28
C THR A 105 -2.09 18.63 -7.39
N ARG A 106 -2.31 19.52 -6.40
CA ARG A 106 -1.86 20.93 -6.38
C ARG A 106 -2.47 21.76 -7.52
N ALA A 107 -3.47 21.22 -8.22
CA ALA A 107 -4.21 21.95 -9.24
C ALA A 107 -5.14 22.98 -8.59
N PRO A 108 -5.39 24.14 -9.23
CA PRO A 108 -6.38 25.09 -8.75
C PRO A 108 -7.78 24.47 -8.71
N ILE A 109 -8.51 24.71 -7.62
CA ILE A 109 -9.89 24.27 -7.41
C ILE A 109 -10.69 25.41 -6.75
N ASP A 110 -12.00 25.26 -6.65
CA ASP A 110 -12.81 26.16 -5.82
C ASP A 110 -12.62 25.88 -4.32
N ARG A 111 -13.09 26.81 -3.48
CA ARG A 111 -12.96 26.73 -2.03
C ARG A 111 -13.80 25.62 -1.41
N GLU A 112 -14.97 25.31 -1.95
CA GLU A 112 -15.88 24.31 -1.39
C GLU A 112 -15.25 22.93 -1.50
N ASP A 113 -14.80 22.60 -2.71
CA ASP A 113 -13.99 21.42 -3.03
C ASP A 113 -12.74 21.33 -2.15
N CYS A 114 -12.03 22.45 -1.96
CA CYS A 114 -10.85 22.50 -1.11
C CYS A 114 -11.21 22.23 0.35
N ALA A 115 -12.31 22.81 0.83
CA ALA A 115 -12.76 22.70 2.21
C ALA A 115 -13.16 21.27 2.56
N GLU A 116 -13.88 20.58 1.66
CA GLU A 116 -14.24 19.17 1.85
C GLU A 116 -12.99 18.29 1.97
N ARG A 117 -12.03 18.46 1.04
CA ARG A 117 -10.78 17.69 1.03
C ARG A 117 -9.92 17.97 2.26
N VAL A 118 -9.83 19.22 2.69
CA VAL A 118 -9.13 19.62 3.93
C VAL A 118 -9.83 19.07 5.16
N ALA A 119 -11.17 19.08 5.20
CA ALA A 119 -11.94 18.50 6.31
C ALA A 119 -11.68 16.99 6.42
N TRP A 120 -11.66 16.27 5.30
CA TRP A 120 -11.32 14.86 5.26
C TRP A 120 -9.90 14.60 5.80
N LEU A 121 -8.90 15.39 5.38
CA LEU A 121 -7.53 15.28 5.89
C LEU A 121 -7.44 15.60 7.39
N ARG A 122 -8.20 16.58 7.88
CA ARG A 122 -8.29 16.88 9.32
C ARG A 122 -8.88 15.73 10.12
N ALA A 123 -9.92 15.08 9.61
CA ALA A 123 -10.49 13.89 10.25
C ALA A 123 -9.46 12.76 10.35
N ARG A 124 -8.72 12.47 9.26
CA ARG A 124 -7.62 11.49 9.27
C ARG A 124 -6.49 11.85 10.23
N PHE A 125 -6.13 13.12 10.32
CA PHE A 125 -5.13 13.58 11.28
C PHE A 125 -5.59 13.34 12.72
N SER A 126 -6.84 13.66 13.04
CA SER A 126 -7.43 13.50 14.37
C SER A 126 -7.62 12.04 14.80
N GLU A 127 -7.72 11.08 13.87
CA GLU A 127 -7.74 9.65 14.20
C GLU A 127 -6.46 9.18 14.91
N ASN A 128 -5.35 9.89 14.71
CA ASN A 128 -4.09 9.67 15.43
C ASN A 128 -4.05 10.52 16.71
N ALA A 129 -5.09 10.41 17.54
CA ALA A 129 -5.27 11.22 18.75
C ALA A 129 -4.16 10.97 19.79
N ARG A 130 -3.63 9.76 19.86
CA ARG A 130 -2.47 9.40 20.69
C ARG A 130 -1.21 9.39 19.85
N ARG A 131 -0.08 9.72 20.47
CA ARG A 131 1.20 9.71 19.77
C ARG A 131 1.59 8.28 19.40
N ALA A 132 1.87 8.04 18.13
CA ALA A 132 2.28 6.71 17.68
C ALA A 132 3.71 6.38 18.13
N VAL A 133 3.89 5.20 18.72
CA VAL A 133 5.19 4.61 19.06
C VAL A 133 5.37 3.34 18.26
N TYR A 134 6.17 3.43 17.20
CA TYR A 134 6.47 2.32 16.31
C TYR A 134 7.50 1.36 16.91
N VAL A 135 7.28 0.05 16.68
CA VAL A 135 8.20 -1.04 17.04
C VAL A 135 8.47 -1.91 15.81
N GLY A 136 9.74 -2.24 15.55
CA GLY A 136 10.12 -3.18 14.48
C GLY A 136 10.08 -2.59 13.06
N ILE A 137 9.99 -1.26 12.94
CA ILE A 137 9.95 -0.55 11.65
C ILE A 137 11.35 -0.25 11.11
N SER A 138 11.69 -0.86 9.98
CA SER A 138 12.93 -0.57 9.26
C SER A 138 12.99 0.88 8.79
N ARG A 139 14.16 1.52 8.92
CA ARG A 139 14.39 2.96 8.63
C ARG A 139 13.80 3.44 7.30
N TRP A 140 13.95 2.65 6.25
CA TRP A 140 13.51 3.00 4.91
C TRP A 140 11.97 3.05 4.76
N LYS A 141 11.18 2.38 5.62
CA LYS A 141 9.70 2.44 5.63
C LYS A 141 9.15 3.65 6.38
N ARG A 142 9.98 4.31 7.19
CA ARG A 142 9.53 5.35 8.13
C ARG A 142 8.87 6.54 7.46
N PRO A 143 9.39 7.11 6.35
CA PRO A 143 8.75 8.28 5.74
C PRO A 143 7.29 8.05 5.34
N ALA A 144 6.98 6.89 4.75
CA ALA A 144 5.61 6.54 4.39
C ALA A 144 4.75 6.25 5.62
N LEU A 145 5.27 5.48 6.59
CA LEU A 145 4.53 5.14 7.82
C LEU A 145 4.26 6.36 8.69
N ASP A 146 5.19 7.31 8.76
CA ASP A 146 5.04 8.51 9.58
C ASP A 146 3.90 9.38 9.07
N ALA A 147 3.68 9.42 7.75
CA ALA A 147 2.55 10.15 7.16
C ALA A 147 1.18 9.56 7.57
N PHE A 148 1.10 8.26 7.86
CA PHE A 148 -0.14 7.64 8.37
C PHE A 148 -0.41 7.88 9.85
N ALA A 149 0.64 8.16 10.62
CA ALA A 149 0.59 8.13 12.08
C ALA A 149 0.86 9.49 12.72
N VAL A 150 1.21 10.51 11.93
CA VAL A 150 1.24 11.89 12.41
C VAL A 150 -0.19 12.33 12.80
N GLY A 151 -0.29 13.03 13.93
CA GLY A 151 -1.54 13.50 14.50
C GLY A 151 -1.33 14.63 15.51
N PRO A 152 -2.40 15.04 16.22
CA PRO A 152 -2.36 16.17 17.16
C PRO A 152 -1.33 16.00 18.29
N ALA A 153 -1.06 14.76 18.70
CA ALA A 153 -0.07 14.44 19.74
C ALA A 153 1.40 14.46 19.23
N GLY A 154 1.62 14.84 17.98
CA GLY A 154 2.93 15.05 17.38
C GLY A 154 3.42 13.90 16.48
N ALA A 155 4.66 14.03 16.00
CA ALA A 155 5.26 13.07 15.08
C ALA A 155 5.54 11.70 15.75
N PRO A 156 5.46 10.58 15.01
CA PRO A 156 5.70 9.24 15.55
C PRO A 156 7.10 9.07 16.14
N ILE A 157 7.21 8.19 17.13
CA ILE A 157 8.46 7.78 17.77
C ILE A 157 8.81 6.38 17.28
N HIS A 158 10.08 6.15 16.93
CA HIS A 158 10.54 4.84 16.45
C HIS A 158 11.42 4.15 17.49
N THR A 159 11.03 2.94 17.87
CA THR A 159 11.75 2.07 18.81
C THR A 159 12.00 0.69 18.21
N MET A 160 12.90 -0.09 18.81
CA MET A 160 13.23 -1.44 18.34
C MET A 160 12.98 -2.53 19.38
N THR A 161 12.89 -2.17 20.66
CA THR A 161 12.72 -3.11 21.77
C THR A 161 11.39 -2.88 22.48
N THR A 162 10.87 -3.90 23.16
CA THR A 162 9.68 -3.79 24.01
C THR A 162 9.85 -2.75 25.11
N ALA A 163 11.01 -2.73 25.77
CA ALA A 163 11.27 -1.82 26.89
C ALA A 163 11.21 -0.35 26.44
N ASP A 164 11.90 -0.02 25.34
CA ASP A 164 11.91 1.34 24.79
C ASP A 164 10.52 1.77 24.31
N ALA A 165 9.77 0.86 23.67
CA ALA A 165 8.43 1.11 23.19
C ALA A 165 7.48 1.46 24.35
N VAL A 166 7.48 0.66 25.41
CA VAL A 166 6.64 0.87 26.60
C VAL A 166 7.05 2.17 27.31
N ALA A 167 8.35 2.42 27.47
CA ALA A 167 8.85 3.64 28.11
C ALA A 167 8.44 4.91 27.33
N ALA A 168 8.60 4.89 26.00
CA ALA A 168 8.22 6.00 25.13
C ALA A 168 6.70 6.22 25.13
N ALA A 169 5.91 5.15 25.06
CA ALA A 169 4.45 5.23 25.08
C ALA A 169 3.94 5.80 26.42
N LYS A 170 4.49 5.37 27.57
CA LYS A 170 4.16 5.97 28.87
C LYS A 170 4.51 7.45 28.95
N ARG A 171 5.71 7.83 28.50
CA ARG A 171 6.21 9.21 28.55
C ARG A 171 5.35 10.18 27.73
N HIS A 172 4.74 9.71 26.66
CA HIS A 172 4.04 10.56 25.68
C HIS A 172 2.54 10.28 25.56
N ASP A 173 1.95 9.54 26.51
CA ASP A 173 0.57 9.03 26.42
C ASP A 173 0.25 8.42 25.03
N GLY A 174 1.20 7.61 24.57
CA GLY A 174 1.23 7.07 23.22
C GLY A 174 0.47 5.76 23.06
N GLN A 175 0.27 5.39 21.80
CA GLN A 175 -0.17 4.06 21.39
C GLN A 175 0.98 3.33 20.70
N VAL A 176 1.17 2.06 21.05
CA VAL A 176 2.19 1.21 20.44
C VAL A 176 1.66 0.65 19.12
N LEU A 177 2.44 0.82 18.04
CA LEU A 177 2.17 0.30 16.71
C LEU A 177 3.30 -0.66 16.30
N ALA A 178 3.01 -1.95 16.22
CA ALA A 178 4.01 -2.97 15.90
C ALA A 178 3.80 -3.54 14.50
N TRP A 179 4.85 -3.64 13.68
CA TRP A 179 4.72 -4.42 12.44
C TRP A 179 4.44 -5.88 12.79
N ALA A 180 3.32 -6.45 12.31
CA ALA A 180 2.76 -7.69 12.86
C ALA A 180 3.77 -8.84 12.88
N THR A 181 4.51 -9.04 11.79
CA THR A 181 5.52 -10.09 11.65
C THR A 181 6.86 -9.80 12.35
N ARG A 182 7.03 -8.62 12.94
CA ARG A 182 8.24 -8.19 13.67
C ARG A 182 7.96 -7.73 15.09
N ALA A 183 6.74 -7.95 15.59
CA ALA A 183 6.40 -7.66 16.97
C ALA A 183 7.25 -8.54 17.89
N PRO A 184 8.01 -7.97 18.85
CA PRO A 184 8.69 -8.76 19.86
C PRO A 184 7.69 -9.61 20.65
N GLU A 185 8.08 -10.83 21.02
CA GLU A 185 7.21 -11.81 21.68
C GLU A 185 6.56 -11.26 22.96
N ALA A 186 7.34 -10.57 23.80
CA ALA A 186 6.85 -9.99 25.06
C ALA A 186 6.10 -8.66 24.89
N LEU A 187 5.92 -8.13 23.67
CA LEU A 187 5.36 -6.79 23.47
C LEU A 187 3.90 -6.70 23.92
N GLU A 188 3.08 -7.70 23.58
CA GLU A 188 1.65 -7.70 23.90
C GLU A 188 1.42 -7.77 25.42
N SER A 189 2.09 -8.71 26.11
CA SER A 189 1.99 -8.84 27.56
C SER A 189 2.54 -7.61 28.29
N ALA A 190 3.62 -7.00 27.81
CA ALA A 190 4.17 -5.78 28.39
C ALA A 190 3.25 -4.56 28.20
N CYS A 191 2.62 -4.41 27.03
CA CYS A 191 1.64 -3.34 26.80
C CYS A 191 0.40 -3.53 27.68
N ALA A 192 -0.10 -4.76 27.81
CA ALA A 192 -1.23 -5.09 28.67
C ALA A 192 -0.93 -4.78 30.15
N ALA A 193 0.23 -5.21 30.66
CA ALA A 193 0.65 -4.91 32.03
C ALA A 193 0.84 -3.40 32.29
N ALA A 194 1.15 -2.64 31.24
CA ALA A 194 1.33 -1.19 31.30
C ALA A 194 0.03 -0.39 31.03
N GLY A 195 -1.09 -1.05 30.70
CA GLY A 195 -2.34 -0.38 30.30
C GLY A 195 -2.22 0.42 28.99
N LEU A 196 -1.29 0.05 28.10
CA LEU A 196 -1.01 0.77 26.86
C LEU A 196 -1.79 0.18 25.68
N PRO A 197 -2.42 1.00 24.82
CA PRO A 197 -3.01 0.53 23.58
C PRO A 197 -1.93 -0.04 22.64
N LEU A 198 -2.22 -1.18 22.02
CA LEU A 198 -1.37 -1.86 21.04
C LEU A 198 -2.17 -2.12 19.76
N ALA A 199 -1.59 -1.79 18.61
CA ALA A 199 -2.10 -2.23 17.32
C ALA A 199 -0.99 -2.83 16.45
N ARG A 200 -1.39 -3.79 15.61
CA ARG A 200 -0.56 -4.47 14.62
C ARG A 200 -0.70 -3.77 13.28
N VAL A 201 0.43 -3.47 12.67
CA VAL A 201 0.53 -2.84 11.36
C VAL A 201 0.99 -3.89 10.36
N GLU A 202 0.35 -3.93 9.20
CA GLU A 202 0.80 -4.76 8.09
C GLU A 202 0.55 -4.05 6.75
N ASP A 203 1.10 -4.58 5.67
CA ASP A 203 0.77 -4.10 4.33
C ASP A 203 -0.73 -4.24 4.04
N GLY A 204 -1.32 -3.22 3.42
CA GLY A 204 -2.70 -3.29 2.92
C GLY A 204 -2.83 -4.10 1.63
N PHE A 205 -4.06 -4.33 1.19
CA PHE A 205 -4.34 -5.22 0.07
C PHE A 205 -4.04 -4.59 -1.30
N LEU A 206 -4.16 -3.26 -1.43
CA LEU A 206 -3.80 -2.53 -2.65
C LEU A 206 -2.42 -1.91 -2.48
N ARG A 207 -1.37 -2.53 -3.06
CA ARG A 207 0.01 -2.13 -2.74
C ARG A 207 0.83 -1.56 -3.90
N SER A 208 0.78 -2.15 -5.11
CA SER A 208 1.65 -1.69 -6.21
C SER A 208 1.34 -2.30 -7.57
N VAL A 209 1.66 -1.55 -8.63
CA VAL A 209 1.84 -2.08 -10.00
C VAL A 209 3.23 -2.72 -10.12
N GLY A 210 3.44 -3.92 -9.57
CA GLY A 210 4.69 -4.68 -9.74
C GLY A 210 5.14 -5.39 -8.46
N LEU A 211 6.39 -5.86 -8.43
CA LEU A 211 7.01 -6.61 -7.32
C LEU A 211 7.33 -5.65 -6.17
N GLY A 212 6.35 -4.91 -5.63
CA GLY A 212 6.59 -3.95 -4.54
C GLY A 212 7.75 -2.98 -4.77
N ALA A 213 8.17 -2.76 -6.03
CA ALA A 213 9.44 -2.12 -6.39
C ALA A 213 9.27 -0.88 -7.29
N SER A 214 8.08 -0.64 -7.83
CA SER A 214 7.79 0.49 -8.71
C SER A 214 7.02 1.62 -8.03
N LEU A 215 6.61 1.48 -6.77
CA LEU A 215 6.08 2.57 -5.94
C LEU A 215 6.54 2.40 -4.49
N GLN A 216 6.72 3.54 -3.81
CA GLN A 216 7.18 3.64 -2.42
C GLN A 216 6.49 2.61 -1.53
N PRO A 217 7.21 1.67 -0.89
CA PRO A 217 6.54 0.68 -0.07
C PRO A 217 5.83 1.37 1.09
N GLY A 218 4.60 0.93 1.36
CA GLY A 218 3.73 1.54 2.37
C GLY A 218 2.59 2.39 1.81
N ALA A 219 2.34 2.44 0.51
CA ALA A 219 1.19 3.20 -0.03
C ALA A 219 -0.19 2.73 0.50
N SER A 220 -0.28 1.52 1.04
CA SER A 220 -1.42 1.04 1.81
C SER A 220 -0.95 0.21 2.99
N ILE A 221 -1.56 0.45 4.15
CA ILE A 221 -1.33 -0.30 5.38
C ILE A 221 -2.66 -0.65 6.04
N VAL A 222 -2.63 -1.62 6.94
CA VAL A 222 -3.70 -1.88 7.90
C VAL A 222 -3.20 -1.60 9.30
N VAL A 223 -4.10 -1.16 10.19
CA VAL A 223 -3.81 -0.95 11.61
C VAL A 223 -4.90 -1.69 12.39
N ASP A 224 -4.52 -2.78 13.05
CA ASP A 224 -5.44 -3.70 13.73
C ASP A 224 -5.11 -3.81 15.22
N ASP A 225 -5.97 -3.26 16.06
CA ASP A 225 -5.86 -3.25 17.53
C ASP A 225 -6.48 -4.46 18.21
N ARG A 226 -7.04 -5.43 17.45
CA ARG A 226 -7.63 -6.66 18.00
C ARG A 226 -6.78 -7.88 17.70
N GLY A 227 -6.38 -8.01 16.44
CA GLY A 227 -5.68 -9.18 15.92
C GLY A 227 -4.91 -8.78 14.68
N ILE A 228 -5.03 -9.58 13.62
CA ILE A 228 -4.59 -9.23 12.27
C ILE A 228 -5.36 -10.10 11.27
N TYR A 229 -5.71 -9.55 10.10
CA TYR A 229 -6.63 -10.18 9.14
C TYR A 229 -6.30 -11.63 8.72
N TYR A 230 -5.03 -12.03 8.73
CA TYR A 230 -4.62 -13.36 8.29
C TYR A 230 -4.59 -14.41 9.42
N ASP A 231 -4.78 -14.01 10.67
CA ASP A 231 -4.75 -14.91 11.83
C ASP A 231 -6.17 -15.18 12.33
N PRO A 232 -6.77 -16.33 11.98
CA PRO A 232 -8.14 -16.65 12.35
C PRO A 232 -8.27 -17.22 13.78
N ARG A 233 -7.18 -17.29 14.55
CA ARG A 233 -7.20 -17.78 15.95
C ARG A 233 -7.74 -16.74 16.92
N ARG A 234 -7.74 -15.47 16.53
CA ARG A 234 -8.27 -14.34 17.29
C ARG A 234 -9.10 -13.47 16.37
N GLU A 235 -10.06 -12.75 16.92
CA GLU A 235 -10.82 -11.78 16.14
C GLU A 235 -9.90 -10.63 15.69
N SER A 236 -10.00 -10.27 14.42
CA SER A 236 -9.33 -9.12 13.82
C SER A 236 -10.28 -7.93 13.72
N ARG A 237 -9.76 -6.71 13.61
CA ARG A 237 -10.58 -5.53 13.31
C ARG A 237 -11.33 -5.70 11.99
N LEU A 238 -10.72 -6.34 10.99
CA LEU A 238 -11.40 -6.64 9.72
C LEU A 238 -12.59 -7.60 9.92
N SER A 239 -12.39 -8.72 10.63
CA SER A 239 -13.50 -9.66 10.86
C SER A 239 -14.63 -9.04 11.65
N ARG A 240 -14.33 -8.13 12.58
CA ARG A 240 -15.36 -7.36 13.29
C ARG A 240 -16.10 -6.40 12.36
N ILE A 241 -15.40 -5.64 11.52
CA ILE A 241 -16.02 -4.76 10.51
C ILE A 241 -16.97 -5.57 9.64
N LEU A 242 -16.52 -6.71 9.12
CA LEU A 242 -17.33 -7.56 8.25
C LEU A 242 -18.53 -8.19 8.96
N ALA A 243 -18.39 -8.56 10.24
CA ALA A 243 -19.47 -9.12 11.03
C ALA A 243 -20.53 -8.09 11.43
N GLU A 244 -20.12 -6.89 11.84
CA GLU A 244 -20.97 -5.95 12.58
C GLU A 244 -21.33 -4.66 11.82
N ALA A 245 -20.57 -4.27 10.79
CA ALA A 245 -20.84 -3.01 10.10
C ALA A 245 -22.15 -3.07 9.29
N GLU A 246 -22.83 -1.93 9.25
CA GLU A 246 -23.86 -1.66 8.27
C GLU A 246 -23.20 -1.29 6.92
N PHE A 247 -23.75 -1.82 5.83
CA PHE A 247 -23.31 -1.51 4.47
C PHE A 247 -24.41 -0.76 3.73
N PRO A 248 -24.57 0.55 3.96
CA PRO A 248 -25.59 1.35 3.28
C PRO A 248 -25.36 1.34 1.76
N HIS A 249 -26.43 1.53 0.99
CA HIS A 249 -26.40 1.46 -0.47
C HIS A 249 -25.30 2.32 -1.11
N ALA A 250 -25.04 3.52 -0.58
CA ALA A 250 -23.98 4.39 -1.06
C ALA A 250 -22.57 3.78 -0.89
N LEU A 251 -22.30 3.11 0.24
CA LEU A 251 -21.02 2.44 0.48
C LEU A 251 -20.86 1.21 -0.42
N VAL A 252 -21.93 0.43 -0.60
CA VAL A 252 -21.93 -0.73 -1.51
C VAL A 252 -21.72 -0.30 -2.95
N ALA A 253 -22.39 0.77 -3.40
CA ALA A 253 -22.21 1.34 -4.74
C ALA A 253 -20.78 1.85 -4.96
N ARG A 254 -20.19 2.53 -3.96
CA ARG A 254 -18.77 2.94 -3.99
C ARG A 254 -17.83 1.74 -4.09
N ALA A 255 -18.08 0.69 -3.30
CA ALA A 255 -17.29 -0.53 -3.32
C ALA A 255 -17.37 -1.26 -4.67
N LYS A 256 -18.57 -1.33 -5.26
CA LYS A 256 -18.78 -1.88 -6.60
C LYS A 256 -17.99 -1.11 -7.66
N ALA A 257 -18.08 0.22 -7.67
CA ALA A 257 -17.34 1.05 -8.63
C ALA A 257 -15.82 0.91 -8.45
N LEU A 258 -15.34 0.84 -7.20
CA LEU A 258 -13.94 0.57 -6.88
C LEU A 258 -13.50 -0.80 -7.41
N ARG A 259 -14.29 -1.86 -7.16
CA ARG A 259 -14.05 -3.22 -7.66
C ARG A 259 -13.95 -3.24 -9.18
N GLU A 260 -14.93 -2.68 -9.87
CA GLU A 260 -14.97 -2.61 -11.33
C GLU A 260 -13.75 -1.86 -11.89
N THR A 261 -13.32 -0.78 -11.22
CA THR A 261 -12.11 -0.04 -11.57
C THR A 261 -10.84 -0.88 -11.37
N ILE A 262 -10.71 -1.64 -10.28
CA ILE A 262 -9.58 -2.56 -10.03
C ILE A 262 -9.50 -3.61 -11.15
N VAL A 263 -10.63 -4.19 -11.54
CA VAL A 263 -10.72 -5.20 -12.60
C VAL A 263 -10.36 -4.59 -13.96
N ALA A 264 -11.01 -3.48 -14.35
CA ALA A 264 -10.77 -2.82 -15.64
C ALA A 264 -9.31 -2.37 -15.81
N ARG A 265 -8.67 -1.88 -14.74
CA ARG A 265 -7.27 -1.42 -14.76
C ARG A 265 -6.26 -2.55 -14.56
N ARG A 266 -6.70 -3.81 -14.44
CA ARG A 266 -5.84 -5.00 -14.28
C ARG A 266 -4.86 -4.84 -13.12
N LEU A 267 -5.34 -4.34 -11.98
CA LEU A 267 -4.53 -4.13 -10.77
C LEU A 267 -4.56 -5.39 -9.87
N SER A 268 -3.42 -5.70 -9.25
CA SER A 268 -3.18 -6.79 -8.31
C SER A 268 -2.09 -6.39 -7.31
N LYS A 269 -1.96 -7.12 -6.19
CA LYS A 269 -0.85 -6.92 -5.24
C LYS A 269 0.51 -7.11 -5.92
N TYR A 270 0.60 -7.95 -6.95
CA TYR A 270 1.81 -8.23 -7.71
C TYR A 270 1.55 -8.11 -9.22
N ASN A 271 1.66 -6.91 -9.81
CA ASN A 271 1.61 -6.76 -11.28
C ASN A 271 2.96 -7.10 -11.95
N VAL A 272 3.50 -8.29 -11.67
CA VAL A 272 4.71 -8.79 -12.33
C VAL A 272 4.46 -10.05 -13.12
N GLY A 273 5.35 -10.29 -14.06
CA GLY A 273 5.37 -11.48 -14.87
C GLY A 273 5.11 -11.16 -16.34
N LEU A 274 5.46 -12.14 -17.17
CA LEU A 274 5.21 -12.06 -18.60
C LEU A 274 3.72 -12.20 -18.87
N ALA A 275 3.25 -11.45 -19.87
CA ALA A 275 1.90 -11.62 -20.35
C ALA A 275 1.71 -13.05 -20.87
N VAL A 276 0.56 -13.64 -20.58
CA VAL A 276 0.25 -14.97 -21.11
C VAL A 276 -0.04 -14.81 -22.61
N ALA A 277 0.71 -15.47 -23.49
CA ALA A 277 0.39 -15.45 -24.92
C ALA A 277 -1.01 -16.03 -25.16
N ALA A 278 -1.78 -15.47 -26.10
CA ALA A 278 -3.01 -16.11 -26.56
C ALA A 278 -2.58 -17.37 -27.35
N GLY A 279 -2.93 -18.57 -26.90
CA GLY A 279 -2.41 -19.78 -27.55
C GLY A 279 -2.93 -21.11 -27.01
N ASP A 280 -2.46 -21.57 -25.85
CA ASP A 280 -2.45 -23.02 -25.59
C ASP A 280 -3.22 -23.46 -24.34
N TRP A 281 -4.42 -22.92 -24.11
CA TRP A 281 -5.33 -23.47 -23.10
C TRP A 281 -6.29 -24.45 -23.76
N PRO A 282 -6.54 -25.63 -23.19
CA PRO A 282 -7.48 -26.58 -23.78
C PRO A 282 -8.89 -25.98 -23.82
N ALA A 283 -9.51 -26.01 -24.99
CA ALA A 283 -10.94 -25.76 -25.12
C ALA A 283 -11.73 -26.90 -24.47
N GLY A 284 -12.83 -26.59 -23.78
CA GLY A 284 -13.75 -27.59 -23.25
C GLY A 284 -13.40 -28.21 -21.88
N ARG A 285 -12.30 -27.79 -21.23
CA ARG A 285 -11.99 -28.18 -19.84
C ARG A 285 -12.12 -26.99 -18.90
N ARG A 286 -12.64 -27.21 -17.69
CA ARG A 286 -12.56 -26.22 -16.60
C ARG A 286 -11.09 -25.95 -16.30
N ILE A 287 -10.69 -24.68 -16.32
CA ILE A 287 -9.31 -24.26 -16.00
C ILE A 287 -9.28 -23.83 -14.53
N VAL A 288 -8.41 -24.47 -13.74
CA VAL A 288 -8.27 -24.25 -12.30
C VAL A 288 -6.88 -23.72 -12.00
N LEU A 289 -6.79 -22.59 -11.30
CA LEU A 289 -5.53 -22.04 -10.83
C LEU A 289 -5.25 -22.47 -9.38
N VAL A 290 -4.05 -22.97 -9.14
CA VAL A 290 -3.52 -23.29 -7.81
C VAL A 290 -2.32 -22.37 -7.54
N PRO A 291 -2.51 -21.23 -6.85
CA PRO A 291 -1.43 -20.32 -6.50
C PRO A 291 -0.62 -20.88 -5.33
N GLY A 292 0.63 -21.20 -5.59
CA GLY A 292 1.62 -21.53 -4.58
C GLY A 292 1.85 -20.34 -3.63
N GLN A 293 2.20 -20.67 -2.40
CA GLN A 293 2.39 -19.74 -1.30
C GLN A 293 3.75 -19.96 -0.64
N VAL A 294 4.19 -19.00 0.15
CA VAL A 294 5.35 -19.18 1.03
C VAL A 294 4.89 -20.00 2.24
N GLU A 295 5.43 -21.20 2.44
CA GLU A 295 4.90 -22.16 3.43
C GLU A 295 5.10 -21.70 4.89
N ASP A 296 6.15 -20.93 5.15
CA ASP A 296 6.43 -20.35 6.47
C ASP A 296 5.80 -18.94 6.65
N ASP A 297 4.96 -18.49 5.72
CA ASP A 297 4.20 -17.25 5.87
C ASP A 297 3.20 -17.35 7.02
N ALA A 298 3.02 -16.25 7.75
CA ALA A 298 2.12 -16.21 8.91
C ALA A 298 0.67 -16.56 8.52
N SER A 299 0.22 -16.17 7.33
CA SER A 299 -1.11 -16.51 6.83
C SER A 299 -1.29 -18.01 6.57
N VAL A 300 -0.23 -18.75 6.20
CA VAL A 300 -0.29 -20.22 6.05
C VAL A 300 -0.21 -20.87 7.42
N ARG A 301 0.78 -20.48 8.23
CA ARG A 301 1.04 -21.06 9.56
C ARG A 301 -0.14 -20.94 10.51
N TYR A 302 -0.86 -19.81 10.48
CA TYR A 302 -1.99 -19.56 11.36
C TYR A 302 -3.34 -19.81 10.69
N GLY A 303 -3.40 -19.59 9.36
CA GLY A 303 -4.64 -19.65 8.62
C GLY A 303 -4.98 -21.01 8.03
N SER A 304 -4.04 -21.93 7.88
CA SER A 304 -4.28 -23.21 7.19
C SER A 304 -4.14 -24.42 8.12
N PRO A 305 -5.24 -24.92 8.72
CA PRO A 305 -5.14 -25.96 9.75
C PRO A 305 -4.79 -27.35 9.17
N ASN A 306 -5.29 -27.69 7.97
CA ASN A 306 -5.19 -29.06 7.43
C ASN A 306 -4.18 -29.15 6.27
N VAL A 307 -4.34 -28.31 5.24
CA VAL A 307 -3.44 -28.26 4.09
C VAL A 307 -2.33 -27.24 4.38
N ARG A 308 -1.09 -27.68 4.61
CA ARG A 308 0.00 -26.81 5.11
C ARG A 308 1.20 -26.67 4.18
N SER A 309 1.15 -27.29 3.00
CA SER A 309 2.22 -27.22 2.01
C SER A 309 1.66 -27.02 0.61
N ASN A 310 2.47 -26.49 -0.30
CA ASN A 310 2.07 -26.30 -1.69
C ASN A 310 1.80 -27.64 -2.38
N ARG A 311 2.56 -28.68 -2.03
CA ARG A 311 2.32 -30.04 -2.53
C ARG A 311 0.96 -30.56 -2.07
N ALA A 312 0.63 -30.43 -0.78
CA ALA A 312 -0.66 -30.86 -0.25
C ALA A 312 -1.83 -30.09 -0.90
N LEU A 313 -1.66 -28.78 -1.11
CA LEU A 313 -2.65 -27.97 -1.82
C LEU A 313 -2.87 -28.48 -3.26
N LEU A 314 -1.78 -28.73 -3.99
CA LEU A 314 -1.87 -29.21 -5.36
C LEU A 314 -2.49 -30.61 -5.46
N GLN A 315 -2.19 -31.49 -4.50
CA GLN A 315 -2.82 -32.81 -4.37
C GLN A 315 -4.33 -32.69 -4.12
N ALA A 316 -4.73 -31.86 -3.15
CA ALA A 316 -6.13 -31.66 -2.82
C ALA A 316 -6.92 -31.02 -3.97
N ALA A 317 -6.34 -30.04 -4.66
CA ALA A 317 -6.92 -29.42 -5.84
C ALA A 317 -7.12 -30.43 -6.97
N ARG A 318 -6.14 -31.30 -7.24
CA ARG A 318 -6.27 -32.37 -8.26
C ARG A 318 -7.36 -33.37 -7.88
N ALA A 319 -7.39 -33.83 -6.62
CA ALA A 319 -8.39 -34.79 -6.16
C ALA A 319 -9.82 -34.25 -6.32
N ARG A 320 -10.03 -32.96 -6.07
CA ARG A 320 -11.33 -32.29 -6.23
C ARG A 320 -11.70 -31.95 -7.67
N ASN A 321 -10.71 -31.81 -8.53
CA ASN A 321 -10.90 -31.39 -9.92
C ASN A 321 -10.19 -32.38 -10.87
N PRO A 322 -10.61 -33.66 -10.91
CA PRO A 322 -9.90 -34.72 -11.63
C PRO A 322 -9.76 -34.41 -13.13
N ASP A 323 -10.84 -33.95 -13.77
CA ASP A 323 -10.89 -33.71 -15.23
C ASP A 323 -10.48 -32.27 -15.63
N ALA A 324 -10.30 -31.38 -14.66
CA ALA A 324 -9.96 -29.99 -14.93
C ALA A 324 -8.50 -29.83 -15.38
N PHE A 325 -8.23 -28.76 -16.13
CA PHE A 325 -6.88 -28.35 -16.50
C PHE A 325 -6.28 -27.49 -15.38
N LEU A 326 -5.39 -28.08 -14.59
CA LEU A 326 -4.80 -27.44 -13.41
C LEU A 326 -3.51 -26.70 -13.77
N LEU A 327 -3.49 -25.45 -13.35
CA LEU A 327 -2.35 -24.55 -13.45
C LEU A 327 -1.74 -24.39 -12.07
N TYR A 328 -0.54 -24.90 -11.88
CA TYR A 328 0.23 -24.57 -10.68
C TYR A 328 1.05 -23.32 -10.93
N LYS A 329 0.80 -22.26 -10.15
CA LYS A 329 1.60 -21.03 -10.18
C LYS A 329 2.47 -20.96 -8.93
N PRO A 330 3.77 -21.26 -9.00
CA PRO A 330 4.63 -21.13 -7.82
C PRO A 330 4.72 -19.65 -7.36
N HIS A 331 4.93 -19.44 -6.06
CA HIS A 331 5.10 -18.09 -5.51
C HIS A 331 6.43 -17.48 -5.96
N PRO A 332 6.50 -16.20 -6.37
CA PRO A 332 7.73 -15.60 -6.90
C PRO A 332 8.93 -15.68 -5.94
N ASP A 333 8.72 -15.49 -4.63
CA ASP A 333 9.79 -15.63 -3.63
C ASP A 333 10.28 -17.08 -3.45
N VAL A 334 9.43 -18.06 -3.72
CA VAL A 334 9.78 -19.48 -3.70
C VAL A 334 10.55 -19.84 -4.98
N GLU A 335 10.09 -19.35 -6.15
CA GLU A 335 10.80 -19.51 -7.43
C GLU A 335 12.21 -18.90 -7.38
N ALA A 336 12.36 -17.76 -6.70
CA ALA A 336 13.64 -17.10 -6.51
C ALA A 336 14.54 -17.80 -5.47
N GLY A 337 14.04 -18.80 -4.74
CA GLY A 337 14.76 -19.53 -3.70
C GLY A 337 14.96 -18.72 -2.40
N PHE A 338 14.19 -17.67 -2.19
CA PHE A 338 14.28 -16.84 -0.98
C PHE A 338 13.49 -17.41 0.19
N ARG A 339 12.48 -18.25 -0.09
CA ARG A 339 11.54 -18.78 0.90
C ARG A 339 11.18 -20.26 0.61
N PRO A 340 10.81 -21.03 1.65
CA PRO A 340 10.41 -22.43 1.49
C PRO A 340 9.06 -22.58 0.78
N GLY A 341 8.83 -23.76 0.22
CA GLY A 341 7.60 -24.14 -0.49
C GLY A 341 7.79 -24.61 -1.93
N ALA A 342 9.02 -24.84 -2.37
CA ALA A 342 9.28 -25.38 -3.70
C ALA A 342 8.80 -26.84 -3.76
N ILE A 343 8.06 -27.17 -4.82
CA ILE A 343 7.72 -28.55 -5.17
C ILE A 343 8.69 -28.96 -6.29
N PRO A 344 9.34 -30.13 -6.22
CA PRO A 344 10.09 -30.66 -7.34
C PRO A 344 9.23 -30.70 -8.62
N GLU A 345 9.79 -30.28 -9.75
CA GLU A 345 9.03 -30.08 -11.00
C GLU A 345 8.29 -31.36 -11.44
N ALA A 346 8.94 -32.52 -11.36
CA ALA A 346 8.33 -33.80 -11.69
C ALA A 346 7.11 -34.14 -10.80
N GLU A 347 7.18 -33.81 -9.51
CA GLU A 347 6.06 -34.02 -8.58
C GLU A 347 4.91 -33.06 -8.86
N ALA A 348 5.22 -31.79 -9.17
CA ALA A 348 4.21 -30.81 -9.53
C ALA A 348 3.53 -31.17 -10.86
N MET A 349 4.27 -31.62 -11.87
CA MET A 349 3.72 -32.05 -13.17
C MET A 349 2.94 -33.36 -13.09
N ALA A 350 3.15 -34.19 -12.06
CA ALA A 350 2.30 -35.36 -11.80
C ALA A 350 0.90 -34.97 -11.29
N LEU A 351 0.73 -33.73 -10.79
CA LEU A 351 -0.53 -33.25 -10.20
C LEU A 351 -1.17 -32.11 -11.01
N ALA A 352 -0.37 -31.27 -11.66
CA ALA A 352 -0.80 -30.15 -12.51
C ALA A 352 -0.61 -30.49 -13.98
N ASP A 353 -1.52 -30.01 -14.84
CA ASP A 353 -1.32 -30.10 -16.29
C ASP A 353 -0.24 -29.11 -16.77
N ARG A 354 -0.03 -28.01 -16.05
CA ARG A 354 1.00 -27.01 -16.38
C ARG A 354 1.50 -26.23 -15.17
N ILE A 355 2.81 -25.98 -15.13
CA ILE A 355 3.44 -25.02 -14.22
C ILE A 355 3.59 -23.67 -14.94
N VAL A 356 3.01 -22.60 -14.37
CA VAL A 356 2.92 -21.26 -14.98
C VAL A 356 3.87 -20.25 -14.33
N SER A 357 5.15 -20.63 -14.27
CA SER A 357 6.24 -19.85 -13.69
C SER A 357 6.46 -18.51 -14.38
N GLY A 358 6.69 -17.45 -13.60
CA GLY A 358 6.99 -16.11 -14.13
C GLY A 358 5.86 -15.43 -14.93
N LEU A 359 4.67 -16.03 -15.05
CA LEU A 359 3.50 -15.41 -15.69
C LEU A 359 2.77 -14.44 -14.76
N SER A 360 2.10 -13.42 -15.33
CA SER A 360 1.23 -12.50 -14.58
C SER A 360 0.07 -13.25 -13.92
N ILE A 361 -0.12 -13.08 -12.61
CA ILE A 361 -1.27 -13.68 -11.92
C ILE A 361 -2.59 -13.08 -12.39
N VAL A 362 -2.61 -11.78 -12.72
CA VAL A 362 -3.80 -11.11 -13.26
C VAL A 362 -4.21 -11.73 -14.58
N ASP A 363 -3.26 -11.96 -15.47
CA ASP A 363 -3.52 -12.56 -16.79
C ASP A 363 -4.02 -14.00 -16.68
N LEU A 364 -3.58 -14.72 -15.65
CA LEU A 364 -4.09 -16.06 -15.35
C LEU A 364 -5.52 -15.97 -14.81
N LEU A 365 -5.80 -15.07 -13.87
CA LEU A 365 -7.14 -14.87 -13.32
C LEU A 365 -8.16 -14.52 -14.41
N ASP A 366 -7.78 -13.76 -15.44
CA ASP A 366 -8.71 -13.45 -16.55
C ASP A 366 -9.02 -14.64 -17.47
N ARG A 367 -8.31 -15.76 -17.32
CA ARG A 367 -8.41 -16.94 -18.21
C ARG A 367 -8.80 -18.23 -17.49
N VAL A 368 -8.79 -18.24 -16.16
CA VAL A 368 -9.21 -19.39 -15.37
C VAL A 368 -10.68 -19.25 -14.97
N HIS A 369 -11.29 -20.35 -14.57
CA HIS A 369 -12.69 -20.39 -14.14
C HIS A 369 -12.82 -20.54 -12.62
N HIS A 370 -11.76 -21.05 -11.97
CA HIS A 370 -11.76 -21.40 -10.56
C HIS A 370 -10.37 -21.25 -9.94
N VAL A 371 -10.33 -20.97 -8.65
CA VAL A 371 -9.09 -20.92 -7.86
C VAL A 371 -9.20 -21.81 -6.62
N GLU A 372 -8.21 -22.67 -6.43
CA GLU A 372 -8.04 -23.52 -5.24
C GLU A 372 -6.85 -22.98 -4.44
N THR A 373 -7.05 -22.45 -3.24
CA THR A 373 -5.98 -21.82 -2.45
C THR A 373 -6.03 -22.21 -0.97
N MET A 374 -4.91 -22.11 -0.24
CA MET A 374 -4.97 -22.19 1.22
C MET A 374 -5.48 -20.86 1.77
N THR A 375 -4.65 -19.82 1.67
CA THR A 375 -4.89 -18.51 2.30
C THR A 375 -4.41 -17.32 1.47
N SER A 376 -4.07 -17.55 0.19
CA SER A 376 -3.47 -16.53 -0.66
C SER A 376 -4.42 -15.35 -0.89
N LEU A 377 -3.89 -14.13 -0.95
CA LEU A 377 -4.67 -12.98 -1.42
C LEU A 377 -5.21 -13.18 -2.84
N ALA A 378 -4.58 -14.05 -3.64
CA ALA A 378 -5.05 -14.41 -4.98
C ALA A 378 -6.49 -14.95 -4.99
N GLY A 379 -6.94 -15.60 -3.91
CA GLY A 379 -8.34 -16.02 -3.80
C GLY A 379 -9.30 -14.84 -3.67
N PHE A 380 -8.95 -13.81 -2.90
CA PHE A 380 -9.71 -12.56 -2.87
C PHE A 380 -9.69 -11.84 -4.23
N GLU A 381 -8.54 -11.81 -4.89
CA GLU A 381 -8.42 -11.24 -6.25
C GLU A 381 -9.25 -12.00 -7.29
N ALA A 382 -9.48 -13.29 -7.09
CA ALA A 382 -10.37 -14.10 -7.91
C ALA A 382 -11.85 -13.77 -7.64
N LEU A 383 -12.24 -13.62 -6.36
CA LEU A 383 -13.61 -13.21 -5.98
C LEU A 383 -13.99 -11.85 -6.59
N ILE A 384 -13.12 -10.84 -6.51
CA ILE A 384 -13.40 -9.51 -7.09
C ILE A 384 -13.56 -9.54 -8.62
N ARG A 385 -13.10 -10.61 -9.29
CA ARG A 385 -13.26 -10.86 -10.74
C ARG A 385 -14.46 -11.75 -11.06
N GLY A 386 -15.24 -12.15 -10.06
CA GLY A 386 -16.40 -13.03 -10.23
C GLY A 386 -16.05 -14.49 -10.47
N LEU A 387 -14.82 -14.92 -10.13
CA LEU A 387 -14.43 -16.32 -10.22
C LEU A 387 -14.91 -17.12 -9.01
N SER A 388 -15.17 -18.40 -9.22
CA SER A 388 -15.39 -19.34 -8.13
C SER A 388 -14.08 -19.62 -7.37
N VAL A 389 -14.14 -19.73 -6.04
CA VAL A 389 -12.96 -19.93 -5.20
C VAL A 389 -13.24 -20.97 -4.13
N ALA A 390 -12.31 -21.92 -3.97
CA ALA A 390 -12.30 -22.87 -2.87
C ALA A 390 -11.09 -22.60 -1.96
N THR A 391 -11.31 -22.58 -0.65
CA THR A 391 -10.27 -22.28 0.35
C THR A 391 -10.02 -23.48 1.26
N HIS A 392 -8.79 -24.01 1.22
CA HIS A 392 -8.29 -25.09 2.08
C HIS A 392 -7.81 -24.59 3.45
N GLY A 393 -7.70 -23.27 3.61
CA GLY A 393 -7.45 -22.58 4.86
C GLY A 393 -8.62 -21.67 5.25
N ARG A 394 -8.35 -20.74 6.16
CA ARG A 394 -9.29 -19.77 6.73
C ARG A 394 -8.81 -18.33 6.46
N PRO A 395 -8.61 -17.90 5.21
CA PRO A 395 -8.26 -16.51 4.91
C PRO A 395 -9.38 -15.55 5.34
N PHE A 396 -9.08 -14.25 5.37
CA PHE A 396 -10.04 -13.24 5.85
C PHE A 396 -11.36 -13.19 5.06
N TYR A 397 -11.33 -13.63 3.80
CA TYR A 397 -12.48 -13.63 2.87
C TYR A 397 -13.26 -14.95 2.86
N ALA A 398 -12.83 -15.95 3.64
CA ALA A 398 -13.55 -17.22 3.81
C ALA A 398 -14.58 -17.15 4.94
N GLY A 399 -15.64 -17.95 4.85
CA GLY A 399 -16.68 -18.06 5.88
C GLY A 399 -17.84 -17.08 5.77
N TRP A 400 -17.90 -16.30 4.69
CA TRP A 400 -18.94 -15.29 4.43
C TRP A 400 -19.94 -15.70 3.35
N GLY A 401 -19.92 -16.97 2.90
CA GLY A 401 -20.78 -17.50 1.84
C GLY A 401 -20.34 -17.14 0.41
N LEU A 402 -19.15 -16.57 0.22
CA LEU A 402 -18.58 -16.20 -1.08
C LEU A 402 -17.59 -17.22 -1.64
N THR A 403 -17.18 -18.20 -0.83
CA THR A 403 -16.17 -19.22 -1.13
C THR A 403 -16.71 -20.61 -0.80
N GLU A 404 -16.16 -21.64 -1.44
CA GLU A 404 -16.28 -23.01 -0.95
C GLU A 404 -15.24 -23.22 0.16
N ASP A 405 -15.71 -23.22 1.40
CA ASP A 405 -14.86 -23.26 2.59
C ASP A 405 -14.57 -24.70 3.03
N LEU A 406 -13.36 -25.19 2.77
CA LEU A 406 -12.98 -26.59 3.01
C LEU A 406 -12.30 -26.81 4.37
N ALA A 407 -11.77 -25.76 4.97
CA ALA A 407 -11.23 -25.83 6.32
C ALA A 407 -12.37 -25.85 7.35
N PRO A 408 -12.24 -26.60 8.47
CA PRO A 408 -13.22 -26.57 9.54
C PRO A 408 -13.24 -25.21 10.25
N GLY A 409 -14.40 -24.83 10.80
CA GLY A 409 -14.56 -23.60 11.59
C GLY A 409 -14.37 -22.31 10.79
N THR A 410 -14.71 -22.33 9.51
CA THR A 410 -14.70 -21.16 8.61
C THR A 410 -15.89 -20.26 8.82
N ASP A 411 -17.08 -20.82 9.11
CA ASP A 411 -18.32 -20.07 9.30
C ASP A 411 -18.14 -18.88 10.25
N ARG A 412 -18.57 -17.71 9.77
CA ARG A 412 -18.50 -16.42 10.49
C ARG A 412 -19.86 -15.95 10.99
N GLY A 413 -20.92 -16.74 10.81
CA GLY A 413 -22.27 -16.43 11.29
C GLY A 413 -22.99 -15.34 10.50
N ARG A 414 -22.45 -14.92 9.34
CA ARG A 414 -23.05 -13.91 8.46
C ARG A 414 -22.68 -14.20 7.01
N THR A 415 -23.65 -14.05 6.12
CA THR A 415 -23.41 -14.03 4.66
C THR A 415 -23.21 -12.59 4.20
N LEU A 416 -22.25 -12.38 3.30
CA LEU A 416 -21.98 -11.07 2.69
C LEU A 416 -22.15 -11.14 1.19
N ALA A 417 -22.64 -10.06 0.60
CA ALA A 417 -22.45 -9.81 -0.82
C ALA A 417 -20.99 -9.44 -1.11
N LEU A 418 -20.52 -9.72 -2.33
CA LEU A 418 -19.13 -9.44 -2.73
C LEU A 418 -18.74 -7.97 -2.48
N ASP A 419 -19.64 -7.03 -2.80
CA ASP A 419 -19.36 -5.60 -2.64
C ASP A 419 -19.36 -5.13 -1.16
N GLU A 420 -20.01 -5.86 -0.26
CA GLU A 420 -19.87 -5.64 1.20
C GLU A 420 -18.50 -6.10 1.70
N LEU A 421 -18.04 -7.28 1.24
CA LEU A 421 -16.68 -7.75 1.53
C LEU A 421 -15.64 -6.76 0.98
N VAL A 422 -15.84 -6.24 -0.24
CA VAL A 422 -14.97 -5.21 -0.83
C VAL A 422 -15.01 -3.91 0.01
N ALA A 423 -16.17 -3.46 0.45
CA ALA A 423 -16.29 -2.27 1.30
C ALA A 423 -15.50 -2.43 2.60
N GLY A 424 -15.68 -3.55 3.30
CA GLY A 424 -14.95 -3.85 4.54
C GLY A 424 -13.44 -3.94 4.29
N ALA A 425 -13.03 -4.72 3.29
CA ALA A 425 -11.62 -5.04 3.06
C ALA A 425 -10.83 -3.91 2.38
N LEU A 426 -11.42 -3.10 1.50
CA LEU A 426 -10.72 -2.11 0.67
C LEU A 426 -11.10 -0.66 0.96
N ILE A 427 -12.12 -0.38 1.78
CA ILE A 427 -12.52 1.01 2.09
C ILE A 427 -12.41 1.28 3.60
N LEU A 428 -13.00 0.40 4.42
CA LEU A 428 -13.12 0.65 5.86
C LEU A 428 -11.88 0.23 6.65
N TYR A 429 -11.25 -0.88 6.27
CA TYR A 429 -10.15 -1.48 7.05
C TYR A 429 -8.78 -0.86 6.77
N PRO A 430 -8.33 -0.66 5.51
CA PRO A 430 -6.99 -0.15 5.24
C PRO A 430 -6.92 1.38 5.30
N ARG A 431 -5.70 1.88 5.49
CA ARG A 431 -5.33 3.28 5.29
C ARG A 431 -4.52 3.39 3.99
N TYR A 432 -4.75 4.45 3.23
CA TYR A 432 -4.04 4.72 1.97
C TYR A 432 -3.26 6.04 2.02
N LEU A 433 -2.15 6.08 1.29
CA LEU A 433 -1.27 7.23 1.15
C LEU A 433 -1.06 7.52 -0.33
N ASP A 434 -1.22 8.79 -0.72
CA ASP A 434 -0.82 9.24 -2.04
C ASP A 434 0.73 9.25 -2.10
N PRO A 435 1.36 8.42 -2.96
CA PRO A 435 2.82 8.29 -3.00
C PRO A 435 3.53 9.52 -3.59
N VAL A 436 2.79 10.48 -4.18
CA VAL A 436 3.32 11.73 -4.73
C VAL A 436 3.15 12.84 -3.71
N ALA A 437 1.93 13.04 -3.21
CA ALA A 437 1.63 14.12 -2.27
C ALA A 437 2.12 13.82 -0.84
N MET A 438 2.36 12.54 -0.52
CA MET A 438 2.70 12.06 0.82
C MET A 438 1.66 12.49 1.88
N LYS A 439 0.37 12.47 1.49
CA LYS A 439 -0.79 12.75 2.35
C LYS A 439 -1.73 11.55 2.35
N PRO A 440 -2.46 11.27 3.44
CA PRO A 440 -3.50 10.25 3.44
C PRO A 440 -4.47 10.45 2.28
N CYS A 441 -5.01 9.37 1.73
CA CYS A 441 -6.01 9.44 0.65
C CYS A 441 -7.02 8.28 0.74
N GLY A 442 -8.02 8.31 -0.13
CA GLY A 442 -8.93 7.17 -0.34
C GLY A 442 -8.34 6.11 -1.29
N PRO A 443 -8.92 4.91 -1.33
CA PRO A 443 -8.49 3.86 -2.26
C PRO A 443 -8.56 4.31 -3.73
N GLU A 444 -9.58 5.06 -4.12
CA GLU A 444 -9.77 5.57 -5.48
C GLU A 444 -8.60 6.45 -5.93
N GLN A 445 -8.19 7.39 -5.07
CA GLN A 445 -7.06 8.27 -5.33
C GLN A 445 -5.75 7.47 -5.46
N LEU A 446 -5.53 6.47 -4.61
CA LEU A 446 -4.38 5.60 -4.75
C LEU A 446 -4.43 4.84 -6.08
N LEU A 447 -5.58 4.30 -6.48
CA LEU A 447 -5.74 3.63 -7.78
C LEU A 447 -5.36 4.53 -8.95
N ASP A 448 -5.77 5.79 -8.94
CA ASP A 448 -5.40 6.76 -9.98
C ASP A 448 -3.89 6.97 -10.04
N ARG A 449 -3.22 7.09 -8.88
CA ARG A 449 -1.75 7.18 -8.81
C ARG A 449 -1.05 5.93 -9.29
N LEU A 450 -1.54 4.74 -8.89
CA LEU A 450 -1.03 3.45 -9.36
C LEU A 450 -1.12 3.36 -10.90
N SER A 451 -2.22 3.84 -11.47
CA SER A 451 -2.50 3.77 -12.91
C SER A 451 -1.63 4.76 -13.68
N ALA A 452 -1.52 6.00 -13.20
CA ALA A 452 -0.65 7.02 -13.80
C ALA A 452 0.82 6.60 -13.76
N ALA A 453 1.29 6.03 -12.63
CA ALA A 453 2.65 5.53 -12.51
C ALA A 453 2.93 4.37 -13.48
N ARG A 454 1.95 3.48 -13.70
CA ARG A 454 2.05 2.40 -14.71
C ARG A 454 2.17 2.95 -16.12
N ALA A 455 1.37 3.96 -16.47
CA ALA A 455 1.39 4.57 -17.80
C ALA A 455 2.69 5.35 -18.07
N ALA A 456 3.24 5.99 -17.03
CA ALA A 456 4.49 6.74 -17.11
C ALA A 456 5.75 5.84 -17.05
N ALA A 457 5.63 4.61 -16.54
CA ALA A 457 6.74 3.68 -16.50
C ALA A 457 7.15 3.29 -17.94
N PRO A 458 8.45 3.38 -18.30
CA PRO A 458 8.91 2.87 -19.58
C PRO A 458 8.55 1.38 -19.68
N PRO A 459 8.26 0.85 -20.89
CA PRO A 459 8.06 -0.58 -21.09
C PRO A 459 9.23 -1.31 -20.45
N SER A 460 8.96 -2.07 -19.38
CA SER A 460 10.06 -2.59 -18.55
C SER A 460 11.04 -3.39 -19.39
N ALA A 461 12.34 -3.36 -19.08
CA ALA A 461 13.30 -4.32 -19.63
C ALA A 461 12.97 -5.78 -19.24
N LEU A 462 12.00 -6.00 -18.34
CA LEU A 462 11.39 -7.29 -18.04
C LEU A 462 10.29 -7.71 -19.02
N ALA A 463 9.92 -6.84 -19.96
CA ALA A 463 9.15 -7.15 -21.17
C ALA A 463 10.06 -7.61 -22.33
N LEU A 464 11.32 -7.98 -22.05
CA LEU A 464 12.16 -8.66 -23.02
C LEU A 464 11.63 -10.09 -23.19
N GLY A 465 11.29 -10.44 -24.44
CA GLY A 465 10.93 -11.80 -24.85
C GLY A 465 12.00 -12.84 -24.50
N ARG A 466 11.84 -14.07 -25.02
CA ARG A 466 12.57 -15.30 -24.64
C ARG A 466 14.06 -15.17 -24.21
N LEU A 467 14.83 -14.23 -24.78
CA LEU A 467 16.22 -13.90 -24.41
C LEU A 467 16.39 -13.21 -23.03
N GLY A 468 15.48 -12.31 -22.63
CA GLY A 468 15.52 -11.63 -21.32
C GLY A 468 15.29 -12.58 -20.15
N GLY A 469 14.44 -13.60 -20.35
CA GLY A 469 14.21 -14.68 -19.39
C GLY A 469 15.43 -15.60 -19.22
N ALA A 470 16.23 -15.80 -20.27
CA ALA A 470 17.50 -16.53 -20.16
C ALA A 470 18.53 -15.71 -19.37
N LEU A 471 18.68 -14.42 -19.68
CA LEU A 471 19.62 -13.53 -18.99
C LEU A 471 19.29 -13.33 -17.52
N MET A 472 18.00 -13.18 -17.16
CA MET A 472 17.55 -13.15 -15.76
C MET A 472 17.84 -14.47 -15.06
N ARG A 473 17.49 -15.63 -15.65
CA ARG A 473 17.81 -16.94 -15.06
C ARG A 473 19.30 -17.17 -14.87
N THR A 474 20.14 -16.72 -15.80
CA THR A 474 21.60 -16.82 -15.71
C THR A 474 22.16 -15.88 -14.64
N ARG A 475 21.70 -14.62 -14.60
CA ARG A 475 22.09 -13.64 -13.57
C ARG A 475 21.67 -14.08 -12.17
N TYR A 476 20.49 -14.69 -12.03
CA TYR A 476 20.01 -15.28 -10.77
C TYR A 476 20.79 -16.55 -10.37
N ARG A 477 21.13 -17.44 -11.32
CA ARG A 477 21.95 -18.63 -11.06
C ARG A 477 23.39 -18.30 -10.66
N LEU A 478 23.96 -17.21 -11.17
CA LEU A 478 25.35 -16.81 -10.90
C LEU A 478 25.53 -15.96 -9.64
N LEU A 479 24.59 -15.05 -9.34
CA LEU A 479 24.72 -14.15 -8.18
C LEU A 479 24.24 -14.78 -6.87
N ASN A 480 23.24 -15.68 -6.89
CA ASN A 480 22.71 -16.29 -5.67
C ASN A 480 23.70 -17.19 -4.90
N PRO A 481 24.59 -17.98 -5.52
CA PRO A 481 25.62 -18.73 -4.82
C PRO A 481 26.59 -17.81 -4.07
N ILE A 482 26.95 -16.68 -4.67
CA ILE A 482 27.85 -15.68 -4.10
C ILE A 482 27.18 -14.98 -2.90
N VAL A 483 25.92 -14.60 -3.03
CA VAL A 483 25.14 -14.01 -1.93
C VAL A 483 24.89 -15.00 -0.79
N ARG A 484 24.66 -16.30 -1.08
CA ARG A 484 24.58 -17.38 -0.08
C ARG A 484 25.91 -17.56 0.66
N ALA A 485 27.03 -17.59 -0.05
CA ALA A 485 28.36 -17.71 0.55
C ALA A 485 28.71 -16.49 1.44
N LEU A 486 28.35 -15.28 1.01
CA LEU A 486 28.57 -14.05 1.77
C LEU A 486 27.68 -13.95 3.03
N ARG A 487 26.48 -14.54 3.03
CA ARG A 487 25.60 -14.59 4.21
C ARG A 487 25.99 -15.70 5.20
N ALA A 488 26.41 -16.87 4.71
CA ALA A 488 26.95 -17.93 5.57
C ALA A 488 28.18 -17.46 6.36
N ARG A 489 29.04 -16.64 5.74
CA ARG A 489 30.20 -15.99 6.40
C ARG A 489 29.85 -14.91 7.43
N ARG A 490 28.60 -14.44 7.48
CA ARG A 490 28.13 -13.38 8.40
C ARG A 490 27.30 -13.90 9.58
N GLY A 491 27.24 -15.22 9.80
CA GLY A 491 26.63 -15.80 11.00
C GLY A 491 25.11 -15.63 11.13
N VAL A 492 24.42 -15.22 10.06
CA VAL A 492 22.94 -15.19 10.06
C VAL A 492 22.45 -16.60 9.70
N ALA A 493 22.51 -17.50 10.67
CA ALA A 493 21.83 -18.79 10.57
C ALA A 493 20.31 -18.57 10.73
N SER A 494 19.54 -19.19 9.84
CA SER A 494 18.12 -19.44 10.04
C SER A 494 17.92 -20.14 11.38
N GLY A 495 17.09 -19.57 12.25
CA GLY A 495 16.69 -20.21 13.50
C GLY A 495 16.09 -21.59 13.22
N GLY A 496 16.88 -22.62 13.47
CA GLY A 496 16.49 -24.02 13.45
C GLY A 496 16.34 -24.49 14.88
N ALA A 497 15.22 -25.16 15.13
CA ALA A 497 14.80 -25.70 16.40
C ALA A 497 15.91 -26.51 17.11
N SER A 498 15.97 -26.33 18.44
CA SER A 498 16.53 -27.32 19.35
C SER A 498 15.82 -28.65 19.14
N ASN A 499 16.58 -29.68 18.77
CA ASN A 499 16.11 -31.05 18.68
C ASN A 499 16.25 -31.70 20.07
N PRO A 500 15.17 -32.05 20.79
CA PRO A 500 15.26 -32.84 22.00
C PRO A 500 14.98 -34.29 21.60
N ASP A 501 15.99 -35.01 21.12
CA ASP A 501 15.99 -36.48 21.11
C ASP A 501 17.38 -36.99 20.75
N LYS A 502 18.15 -37.32 21.79
CA LYS A 502 19.17 -38.36 21.73
C LYS A 502 18.77 -39.41 22.77
N PRO A 503 18.38 -40.63 22.37
CA PRO A 503 18.34 -41.74 23.30
C PRO A 503 19.78 -42.08 23.68
N GLY A 504 20.04 -42.20 24.97
CA GLY A 504 21.23 -42.89 25.43
C GLY A 504 21.12 -44.36 25.04
N HIS A 505 22.25 -44.95 24.64
CA HIS A 505 22.83 -46.14 25.25
C HIS A 505 24.18 -46.41 24.60
N GLY A 506 25.02 -47.18 25.30
CA GLY A 506 26.16 -47.83 24.67
C GLY A 506 25.75 -48.87 23.64
#